data_AF-A0A4Q4RIU4-F1
#
_entry.id   AF-A0A4Q4RIU4-F1
#
_cell.length_a   1.000
_cell.length_b   1.000
_cell.length_c   1.000
_cell.angle_alpha   90.00
_cell.angle_beta   90.00
_cell.angle_gamma   90.00
#
_symmetry.space_group_name_H-M   'P 1'
#
loop_
_entity.id
_entity.type
_entity.pdbx_description
1 polymer ?
#
loop_
_entity_poly.entity_id
_entity_poly.type
_entity_poly.pdbx_seq_one_letter_code
_entity_poly.pdbx_strand_id
1 'polypeptide(L)'
;MRFIFLLALAGSTIAAKAPETDALAKHGLDQLWLDVAKHPNSYSTKCTKRTVARRREWSKLKRSEKLNYIDAVQCTGQKKARTPAAIAAGAKSRYDDFVVTHILLTQYTHGNVYKGNFLSWHRYFMWAWEQTLRNECGYKGYLPYYNWALWADNPAASPLLDGSDTSISGDGEYVPGRNVSCVPNPGRCFVEIPPGNGGGCVASGPFKNWKMHVGPISSLDTTVQPNPSPDGLGYNPRCIKRDINTRSSSETTDANVAGLITGSANISAFQNTLQNPSPGILRVHLGGHQTIGGDAGSDFYK
;
A
#
# COMPACT_ATOMS: atom_id res chain seq x y z
N MET A 1 -32.90 -40.24 -40.99
CA MET A 1 -33.08 -39.06 -40.11
C MET A 1 -31.92 -39.00 -39.13
N ARG A 2 -31.00 -38.06 -39.29
CA ARG A 2 -30.00 -37.69 -38.27
C ARG A 2 -30.13 -36.18 -38.08
N PHE A 3 -30.70 -35.77 -36.95
CA PHE A 3 -30.73 -34.36 -36.55
C PHE A 3 -29.48 -34.08 -35.73
N ILE A 4 -28.60 -33.21 -36.24
CA ILE A 4 -27.48 -32.64 -35.49
C ILE A 4 -28.01 -31.37 -34.83
N PHE A 5 -28.12 -31.38 -33.50
CA PHE A 5 -28.34 -30.16 -32.72
C PHE A 5 -27.00 -29.44 -32.52
N LEU A 6 -26.81 -28.33 -33.21
CA LEU A 6 -25.79 -27.34 -32.85
C LEU A 6 -26.32 -26.51 -31.68
N LEU A 7 -25.84 -26.78 -30.47
CA LEU A 7 -25.94 -25.81 -29.36
C LEU A 7 -24.93 -24.69 -29.60
N ALA A 8 -25.42 -23.52 -29.99
CA ALA A 8 -24.66 -22.29 -29.92
C ALA A 8 -24.60 -21.84 -28.45
N LEU A 9 -23.45 -22.03 -27.80
CA LEU A 9 -23.12 -21.39 -26.54
C LEU A 9 -22.86 -19.90 -26.80
N ALA A 10 -23.91 -19.08 -26.64
CA ALA A 10 -23.76 -17.63 -26.56
C ALA A 10 -23.13 -17.28 -25.20
N GLY A 11 -21.80 -17.26 -25.15
CA GLY A 11 -21.07 -16.68 -24.03
C GLY A 11 -21.29 -15.17 -24.00
N SER A 12 -22.16 -14.70 -23.12
CA SER A 12 -22.29 -13.28 -22.79
C SER A 12 -21.03 -12.84 -22.04
N THR A 13 -20.03 -12.35 -22.78
CA THR A 13 -18.95 -11.56 -22.18
C THR A 13 -19.55 -10.22 -21.74
N ILE A 14 -20.09 -10.17 -20.52
CA ILE A 14 -20.30 -8.90 -19.83
C ILE A 14 -18.89 -8.33 -19.66
N ALA A 15 -18.52 -7.38 -20.52
CA ALA A 15 -17.30 -6.63 -20.32
C ALA A 15 -17.38 -6.02 -18.92
N ALA A 16 -16.48 -6.41 -18.03
CA ALA A 16 -16.43 -5.87 -16.68
C ALA A 16 -16.40 -4.34 -16.79
N LYS A 17 -17.42 -3.67 -16.24
CA LYS A 17 -17.51 -2.21 -16.22
C LYS A 17 -16.22 -1.69 -15.58
N ALA A 18 -15.56 -0.74 -16.24
CA ALA A 18 -14.38 -0.09 -15.66
C ALA A 18 -14.77 0.52 -14.29
N PRO A 19 -13.89 0.44 -13.27
CA PRO A 19 -14.17 0.99 -11.95
C PRO A 19 -14.61 2.47 -12.03
N GLU A 20 -15.59 2.85 -11.22
CA GLU A 20 -16.04 4.25 -11.09
C GLU A 20 -14.87 5.15 -10.68
N THR A 21 -13.98 4.63 -9.83
CA THR A 21 -12.74 5.32 -9.44
C THR A 21 -11.85 5.70 -10.63
N ASP A 22 -11.75 4.87 -11.67
CA ASP A 22 -10.99 5.21 -12.88
C ASP A 22 -11.66 6.35 -13.67
N ALA A 23 -13.00 6.36 -13.71
CA ALA A 23 -13.77 7.45 -14.33
C ALA A 23 -13.59 8.78 -13.57
N LEU A 24 -13.62 8.73 -12.23
CA LEU A 24 -13.36 9.90 -11.38
C LEU A 24 -11.93 10.42 -11.54
N ALA A 25 -10.94 9.53 -11.60
CA ALA A 25 -9.55 9.91 -11.84
C ALA A 25 -9.36 10.59 -13.20
N LYS A 26 -10.00 10.06 -14.26
CA LYS A 26 -10.01 10.70 -15.58
C LYS A 26 -10.67 12.08 -15.52
N HIS A 27 -11.84 12.19 -14.91
CA HIS A 27 -12.54 13.47 -14.77
C HIS A 27 -11.67 14.51 -14.04
N GLY A 28 -11.04 14.13 -12.92
CA GLY A 28 -10.13 15.01 -12.18
C GLY A 28 -8.93 15.47 -13.00
N LEU A 29 -8.35 14.60 -13.83
CA LEU A 29 -7.25 14.96 -14.72
C LEU A 29 -7.68 15.94 -15.81
N ASP A 30 -8.88 15.75 -16.39
CA ASP A 30 -9.43 16.65 -17.39
C ASP A 30 -9.67 18.05 -16.78
N GLN A 31 -10.26 18.12 -15.57
CA GLN A 31 -10.45 19.38 -14.84
C GLN A 31 -9.13 20.07 -14.50
N LEU A 32 -8.11 19.32 -14.08
CA LEU A 32 -6.78 19.89 -13.82
C LEU A 32 -6.20 20.56 -15.07
N TRP A 33 -6.31 19.93 -16.24
CA TRP A 33 -5.78 20.53 -17.46
C TRP A 33 -6.59 21.74 -17.94
N LEU A 34 -7.89 21.79 -17.65
CA LEU A 34 -8.69 23.00 -17.85
C LEU A 34 -8.22 24.13 -16.94
N ASP A 35 -7.93 23.82 -15.67
CA ASP A 35 -7.43 24.82 -14.71
C ASP A 35 -6.04 25.35 -15.10
N VAL A 36 -5.12 24.46 -15.50
CA VAL A 36 -3.79 24.83 -16.00
C VAL A 36 -3.89 25.76 -17.21
N ALA A 37 -4.85 25.53 -18.11
CA ALA A 37 -5.06 26.38 -19.27
C ALA A 37 -5.63 27.76 -18.90
N LYS A 38 -6.47 27.85 -17.85
CA LYS A 38 -7.04 29.10 -17.36
C LYS A 38 -6.06 29.93 -16.52
N HIS A 39 -5.13 29.27 -15.83
CA HIS A 39 -4.20 29.91 -14.89
C HIS A 39 -2.72 29.64 -15.24
N PRO A 40 -2.24 30.00 -16.45
CA PRO A 40 -0.91 29.59 -16.92
C PRO A 40 0.25 30.09 -16.03
N ASN A 41 0.07 31.20 -15.30
CA ASN A 41 1.08 31.76 -14.41
C ASN A 41 1.14 31.06 -13.03
N SER A 42 0.14 30.24 -12.68
CA SER A 42 0.08 29.51 -11.41
C SER A 42 0.78 28.15 -11.46
N TYR A 43 1.20 27.71 -12.66
CA TYR A 43 1.74 26.38 -12.89
C TYR A 43 3.13 26.41 -13.51
N SER A 44 3.89 25.34 -13.30
CA SER A 44 5.22 25.20 -13.90
C SER A 44 5.12 25.02 -15.42
N THR A 45 5.87 25.83 -16.17
CA THR A 45 6.04 25.65 -17.62
C THR A 45 6.76 24.36 -18.00
N LYS A 46 7.45 23.71 -17.05
CA LYS A 46 8.15 22.43 -17.25
C LYS A 46 7.23 21.22 -17.09
N CYS A 47 6.13 21.34 -16.35
CA CYS A 47 5.14 20.26 -16.17
C CYS A 47 4.00 20.42 -17.17
N THR A 48 4.08 19.68 -18.28
CA THR A 48 3.14 19.76 -19.40
C THR A 48 2.48 18.42 -19.65
N LYS A 49 1.42 18.37 -20.47
CA LYS A 49 0.81 17.11 -20.92
C LYS A 49 1.80 16.12 -21.53
N ARG A 50 2.91 16.60 -22.11
CA ARG A 50 3.96 15.78 -22.74
C ARG A 50 5.03 15.31 -21.75
N THR A 51 5.31 16.11 -20.72
CA THR A 51 6.43 15.87 -19.78
C THR A 51 5.96 15.32 -18.44
N VAL A 52 4.66 15.35 -18.15
CA VAL A 52 4.09 14.83 -16.89
C VAL A 52 4.39 13.34 -16.74
N ALA A 53 4.91 12.98 -15.57
CA ALA A 53 5.12 11.60 -15.18
C ALA A 53 3.78 10.84 -15.09
N ARG A 54 3.76 9.57 -15.51
CA ARG A 54 2.58 8.70 -15.43
C ARG A 54 2.85 7.53 -14.51
N ARG A 55 2.18 7.52 -13.36
CA ARG A 55 2.11 6.36 -12.46
C ARG A 55 1.01 5.43 -12.96
N ARG A 56 1.25 4.12 -12.93
CA ARG A 56 0.37 3.11 -13.53
C ARG A 56 0.06 2.01 -12.51
N GLU A 57 -1.13 1.43 -12.65
CA GLU A 57 -1.55 0.31 -11.83
C GLU A 57 -0.63 -0.90 -12.09
N TRP A 58 -0.27 -1.64 -11.03
CA TRP A 58 0.69 -2.72 -11.07
C TRP A 58 0.36 -3.83 -12.08
N SER A 59 -0.89 -4.30 -12.15
CA SER A 59 -1.33 -5.30 -13.12
C SER A 59 -1.20 -4.85 -14.58
N LYS A 60 -1.22 -3.53 -14.84
CA LYS A 60 -0.99 -2.98 -16.18
C LYS A 60 0.49 -2.90 -16.57
N LEU A 61 1.42 -3.03 -15.63
CA LEU A 61 2.85 -3.02 -15.95
C LEU A 61 3.27 -4.29 -16.71
N LYS A 62 4.17 -4.13 -17.67
CA LYS A 62 4.87 -5.26 -18.31
C LYS A 62 5.73 -5.97 -17.27
N ARG A 63 5.98 -7.26 -17.49
CA ARG A 63 6.89 -8.06 -16.66
C ARG A 63 8.25 -7.37 -16.44
N SER A 64 8.87 -6.85 -17.49
CA SER A 64 10.15 -6.12 -17.37
C SER A 64 10.07 -4.84 -16.54
N GLU A 65 8.93 -4.13 -16.58
CA GLU A 65 8.70 -2.93 -15.75
C GLU A 65 8.56 -3.31 -14.27
N LYS A 66 7.85 -4.41 -13.97
CA LYS A 66 7.73 -4.95 -12.60
C LYS A 66 9.07 -5.39 -12.04
N LEU A 67 9.84 -6.18 -12.81
CA LEU A 67 11.17 -6.63 -12.41
C LEU A 67 12.11 -5.45 -12.17
N ASN A 68 12.12 -4.43 -13.04
CA ASN A 68 12.96 -3.25 -12.83
C ASN A 68 12.59 -2.47 -11.54
N TYR A 69 11.32 -2.45 -11.15
CA TYR A 69 10.92 -1.89 -9.85
C TYR A 69 11.42 -2.76 -8.69
N ILE A 70 11.19 -4.07 -8.75
CA ILE A 70 11.62 -5.04 -7.73
C ILE A 70 13.13 -4.96 -7.50
N ASP A 71 13.92 -4.97 -8.58
CA ASP A 71 15.38 -4.86 -8.54
C ASP A 71 15.82 -3.56 -7.85
N ALA A 72 15.15 -2.45 -8.16
CA ALA A 72 15.46 -1.15 -7.57
C ALA A 72 15.15 -1.13 -6.06
N VAL A 73 14.02 -1.72 -5.63
CA VAL A 73 13.71 -1.85 -4.19
C VAL A 73 14.74 -2.76 -3.51
N GLN A 74 15.09 -3.90 -4.11
CA GLN A 74 16.12 -4.80 -3.57
C GLN A 74 17.46 -4.09 -3.39
N CYS A 75 17.84 -3.26 -4.36
CA CYS A 75 19.03 -2.41 -4.29
C CYS A 75 19.03 -1.45 -3.08
N THR A 76 17.88 -0.89 -2.67
CA THR A 76 17.82 -0.03 -1.47
C THR A 76 18.15 -0.79 -0.19
N GLY A 77 17.85 -2.10 -0.14
CA GLY A 77 18.21 -2.98 0.97
C GLY A 77 19.71 -3.28 1.06
N GLN A 78 20.43 -3.15 -0.06
CA GLN A 78 21.87 -3.41 -0.12
C GLN A 78 22.71 -2.16 0.15
N LYS A 79 22.16 -0.96 -0.07
CA LYS A 79 22.86 0.29 0.20
C LYS A 79 22.84 0.61 1.68
N LYS A 80 23.97 1.12 2.22
CA LYS A 80 24.11 1.53 3.61
C LYS A 80 23.12 2.65 3.99
N ALA A 81 22.53 2.55 5.18
CA ALA A 81 21.71 3.60 5.77
C ALA A 81 22.48 4.94 5.90
N ARG A 82 21.76 6.06 5.78
CA ARG A 82 22.27 7.42 6.03
C ARG A 82 21.87 7.96 7.38
N THR A 83 20.83 7.41 8.00
CA THR A 83 20.42 7.80 9.35
C THR A 83 21.56 7.53 10.33
N PRO A 84 21.97 8.51 11.15
CA PRO A 84 23.01 8.29 12.15
C PRO A 84 22.60 7.18 13.12
N ALA A 85 23.55 6.30 13.48
CA ALA A 85 23.28 5.20 14.42
C ALA A 85 22.83 5.69 15.82
N ALA A 86 23.19 6.91 16.20
CA ALA A 86 22.72 7.55 17.42
C ALA A 86 21.21 7.91 17.39
N ILE A 87 20.62 8.03 16.18
CA ILE A 87 19.18 8.26 15.99
C ILE A 87 18.45 6.93 15.86
N ALA A 88 18.98 6.00 15.05
CA ALA A 88 18.39 4.68 14.86
C ALA A 88 19.48 3.62 14.68
N ALA A 89 19.88 2.99 15.78
CA ALA A 89 20.92 1.96 15.76
C ALA A 89 20.53 0.74 14.91
N GLY A 90 19.22 0.50 14.74
CA GLY A 90 18.65 -0.56 13.92
C GLY A 90 18.68 -0.29 12.42
N ALA A 91 18.84 0.95 11.96
CA ALA A 91 18.89 1.25 10.52
C ALA A 91 20.17 0.71 9.89
N LYS A 92 20.05 -0.25 8.95
CA LYS A 92 21.20 -0.85 8.24
C LYS A 92 21.22 -0.52 6.76
N SER A 93 20.07 -0.27 6.17
CA SER A 93 19.90 -0.05 4.74
C SER A 93 19.28 1.32 4.39
N ARG A 94 19.41 1.74 3.12
CA ARG A 94 18.68 2.91 2.60
C ARG A 94 17.17 2.74 2.66
N TYR A 95 16.67 1.50 2.60
CA TYR A 95 15.26 1.20 2.86
C TYR A 95 14.88 1.56 4.30
N ASP A 96 15.71 1.17 5.27
CA ASP A 96 15.44 1.45 6.69
C ASP A 96 15.38 2.96 6.98
N ASP A 97 16.10 3.81 6.24
CA ASP A 97 16.00 5.27 6.41
C ASP A 97 14.58 5.80 6.17
N PHE A 98 13.86 5.20 5.20
CA PHE A 98 12.45 5.54 4.94
C PHE A 98 11.53 5.04 6.05
N VAL A 99 11.75 3.82 6.54
CA VAL A 99 10.97 3.25 7.65
C VAL A 99 11.19 4.04 8.93
N VAL A 100 12.43 4.39 9.25
CA VAL A 100 12.77 5.22 10.43
C VAL A 100 12.14 6.61 10.32
N THR A 101 12.19 7.23 9.14
CA THR A 101 11.55 8.53 8.92
C THR A 101 10.04 8.45 9.15
N HIS A 102 9.39 7.37 8.70
CA HIS A 102 7.98 7.15 8.96
C HIS A 102 7.70 6.99 10.46
N ILE A 103 8.43 6.09 11.15
CA ILE A 103 8.33 5.85 12.60
C ILE A 103 8.41 7.16 13.39
N LEU A 104 9.44 7.97 13.12
CA LEU A 104 9.69 9.21 13.85
C LEU A 104 8.61 10.26 13.61
N LEU A 105 7.95 10.24 12.45
CA LEU A 105 6.99 11.26 12.04
C LEU A 105 5.52 10.81 12.12
N THR A 106 5.23 9.54 12.43
CA THR A 106 3.87 8.98 12.48
C THR A 106 2.87 9.87 13.23
N GLN A 107 3.23 10.36 14.42
CA GLN A 107 2.34 11.21 15.24
C GLN A 107 2.07 12.59 14.62
N TYR A 108 2.99 13.09 13.80
CA TYR A 108 2.87 14.36 13.08
C TYR A 108 2.15 14.23 11.73
N THR A 109 2.12 13.02 11.17
CA THR A 109 1.58 12.76 9.83
C THR A 109 0.20 12.13 9.86
N HIS A 110 -0.15 11.39 10.91
CA HIS A 110 -1.46 10.74 11.08
C HIS A 110 -2.23 11.22 12.32
N GLY A 111 -1.60 11.99 13.20
CA GLY A 111 -2.20 12.44 14.46
C GLY A 111 -3.17 13.61 14.30
N ASN A 112 -4.13 13.67 15.23
CA ASN A 112 -5.16 14.72 15.30
C ASN A 112 -4.63 16.13 15.61
N VAL A 113 -3.37 16.27 16.01
CA VAL A 113 -2.76 17.56 16.39
C VAL A 113 -2.35 18.36 15.14
N TYR A 114 -2.00 17.69 14.04
CA TYR A 114 -1.53 18.31 12.79
C TYR A 114 -2.34 17.83 11.59
N LYS A 115 -3.67 17.96 11.67
CA LYS A 115 -4.67 17.47 10.71
C LYS A 115 -4.43 17.86 9.23
N GLY A 116 -3.44 18.65 8.87
CA GLY A 116 -3.17 19.08 7.48
C GLY A 116 -2.12 18.27 6.72
N ASN A 117 -1.32 17.44 7.40
CA ASN A 117 -0.08 16.93 6.80
C ASN A 117 -0.18 15.53 6.19
N PHE A 118 -1.21 14.74 6.51
CA PHE A 118 -1.31 13.35 6.05
C PHE A 118 -1.13 13.21 4.53
N LEU A 119 -1.99 13.85 3.74
CA LEU A 119 -1.98 13.68 2.28
C LEU A 119 -0.73 14.27 1.62
N SER A 120 -0.29 15.44 2.07
CA SER A 120 0.85 16.16 1.50
C SER A 120 2.18 15.50 1.86
N TRP A 121 2.35 15.09 3.11
CA TRP A 121 3.54 14.39 3.58
C TRP A 121 3.70 13.05 2.88
N HIS A 122 2.65 12.22 2.80
CA HIS A 122 2.75 10.92 2.11
C HIS A 122 2.99 11.10 0.60
N ARG A 123 2.40 12.12 -0.02
CA ARG A 123 2.71 12.45 -1.42
C ARG A 123 4.20 12.76 -1.61
N TYR A 124 4.78 13.57 -0.72
CA TYR A 124 6.20 13.90 -0.77
C TYR A 124 7.10 12.71 -0.43
N PHE A 125 6.74 11.92 0.58
CA PHE A 125 7.43 10.69 0.98
C PHE A 125 7.53 9.71 -0.19
N MET A 126 6.42 9.44 -0.88
CA MET A 126 6.41 8.57 -2.07
C MET A 126 7.14 9.18 -3.27
N TRP A 127 7.17 10.51 -3.40
CA TRP A 127 8.02 11.18 -4.40
C TRP A 127 9.51 11.01 -4.09
N ALA A 128 9.93 11.20 -2.83
CA ALA A 128 11.31 11.01 -2.39
C ALA A 128 11.75 9.54 -2.53
N TRP A 129 10.85 8.59 -2.26
CA TRP A 129 11.06 7.17 -2.52
C TRP A 129 11.31 6.91 -4.01
N GLU A 130 10.45 7.43 -4.88
CA GLU A 130 10.62 7.34 -6.33
C GLU A 130 11.97 7.94 -6.78
N GLN A 131 12.35 9.12 -6.28
CA GLN A 131 13.64 9.72 -6.61
C GLN A 131 14.81 8.87 -6.13
N THR A 132 14.71 8.24 -4.95
CA THR A 132 15.74 7.35 -4.42
C THR A 132 15.91 6.12 -5.31
N LEU A 133 14.79 5.48 -5.70
CA LEU A 133 14.84 4.33 -6.62
C LEU A 133 15.49 4.69 -7.95
N ARG A 134 15.14 5.85 -8.52
CA ARG A 134 15.64 6.30 -9.83
C ARG A 134 17.10 6.72 -9.78
N ASN A 135 17.46 7.57 -8.81
CA ASN A 135 18.76 8.22 -8.75
C ASN A 135 19.84 7.37 -8.06
N GLU A 136 19.46 6.50 -7.11
CA GLU A 136 20.41 5.66 -6.38
C GLU A 136 20.44 4.21 -6.91
N CYS A 137 19.32 3.70 -7.42
CA CYS A 137 19.14 2.30 -7.81
C CYS A 137 18.76 2.08 -9.29
N GLY A 138 18.85 3.11 -10.13
CA GLY A 138 18.70 2.98 -11.58
C GLY A 138 17.29 2.58 -12.05
N TYR A 139 16.27 2.81 -11.22
CA TYR A 139 14.88 2.60 -11.63
C TYR A 139 14.52 3.50 -12.82
N LYS A 140 13.97 2.91 -13.88
CA LYS A 140 13.66 3.63 -15.13
C LYS A 140 12.21 4.11 -15.18
N GLY A 141 11.32 3.45 -14.43
CA GLY A 141 9.90 3.74 -14.39
C GLY A 141 9.51 4.84 -13.38
N TYR A 142 8.21 5.08 -13.28
CA TYR A 142 7.60 5.89 -12.22
C TYR A 142 6.85 4.99 -11.26
N LEU A 143 6.72 5.42 -10.00
CA LEU A 143 6.19 4.59 -8.93
C LEU A 143 4.81 3.98 -9.33
N PRO A 144 4.67 2.64 -9.32
CA PRO A 144 3.39 2.01 -9.56
C PRO A 144 2.43 2.20 -8.39
N TYR A 145 1.14 2.02 -8.63
CA TYR A 145 0.13 1.97 -7.58
C TYR A 145 -0.62 0.64 -7.57
N TYR A 146 -1.15 0.29 -6.41
CA TYR A 146 -2.05 -0.84 -6.23
C TYR A 146 -3.49 -0.34 -6.24
N ASN A 147 -4.27 -0.72 -7.25
CA ASN A 147 -5.69 -0.38 -7.29
C ASN A 147 -6.46 -1.41 -6.46
N TRP A 148 -6.71 -1.11 -5.19
CA TRP A 148 -7.40 -2.02 -4.27
C TRP A 148 -8.76 -2.48 -4.80
N ALA A 149 -9.50 -1.57 -5.45
CA ALA A 149 -10.85 -1.84 -5.94
C ALA A 149 -10.94 -3.00 -6.92
N LEU A 150 -9.86 -3.27 -7.69
CA LEU A 150 -9.79 -4.40 -8.63
C LEU A 150 -9.64 -5.75 -7.93
N TRP A 151 -9.15 -5.76 -6.70
CA TRP A 151 -8.70 -6.94 -5.99
C TRP A 151 -9.35 -7.09 -4.61
N ALA A 152 -10.34 -6.24 -4.28
CA ALA A 152 -10.97 -6.20 -2.96
C ALA A 152 -11.60 -7.53 -2.55
N ASP A 153 -12.18 -8.28 -3.50
CA ASP A 153 -12.81 -9.57 -3.24
C ASP A 153 -11.78 -10.70 -3.02
N ASN A 154 -10.62 -10.61 -3.69
CA ASN A 154 -9.56 -11.61 -3.58
C ASN A 154 -8.16 -10.96 -3.74
N PRO A 155 -7.65 -10.30 -2.68
CA PRO A 155 -6.37 -9.59 -2.73
C PRO A 155 -5.17 -10.51 -3.00
N ALA A 156 -5.24 -11.77 -2.57
CA ALA A 156 -4.19 -12.77 -2.80
C ALA A 156 -4.06 -13.17 -4.28
N ALA A 157 -5.11 -13.02 -5.08
CA ALA A 157 -5.06 -13.24 -6.53
C ALA A 157 -4.48 -12.03 -7.31
N SER A 158 -4.18 -10.91 -6.63
CA SER A 158 -3.63 -9.75 -7.31
C SER A 158 -2.21 -10.01 -7.79
N PRO A 159 -1.82 -9.53 -8.99
CA PRO A 159 -0.43 -9.67 -9.48
C PRO A 159 0.63 -8.97 -8.61
N LEU A 160 0.21 -8.18 -7.61
CA LEU A 160 1.09 -7.54 -6.64
C LEU A 160 1.36 -8.44 -5.43
N LEU A 161 0.43 -9.34 -5.09
CA LEU A 161 0.45 -10.18 -3.89
C LEU A 161 0.35 -11.69 -4.19
N ASP A 162 0.43 -12.11 -5.46
CA ASP A 162 0.29 -13.51 -5.88
C ASP A 162 1.50 -14.41 -5.55
N GLY A 163 2.59 -13.86 -5.00
CA GLY A 163 3.80 -14.60 -4.66
C GLY A 163 4.67 -15.01 -5.85
N SER A 164 4.32 -14.60 -7.07
CA SER A 164 5.15 -14.78 -8.26
C SER A 164 6.46 -13.99 -8.17
N ASP A 165 7.37 -14.25 -9.09
CA ASP A 165 8.61 -13.47 -9.25
C ASP A 165 8.37 -12.02 -9.71
N THR A 166 7.13 -11.66 -10.08
CA THR A 166 6.71 -10.29 -10.38
C THR A 166 5.76 -9.71 -9.35
N SER A 167 5.68 -10.29 -8.17
CA SER A 167 4.94 -9.74 -7.04
C SER A 167 5.85 -8.91 -6.13
N ILE A 168 5.26 -8.15 -5.22
CA ILE A 168 5.98 -7.68 -4.02
C ILE A 168 5.88 -8.79 -2.96
N SER A 169 6.21 -10.01 -3.35
CA SER A 169 6.01 -11.25 -2.60
C SER A 169 4.55 -11.60 -2.29
N GLY A 170 4.32 -12.83 -1.82
CA GLY A 170 2.99 -13.38 -1.56
C GLY A 170 2.51 -13.21 -0.12
N ASP A 171 1.57 -14.06 0.27
CA ASP A 171 1.11 -14.23 1.65
C ASP A 171 2.21 -14.85 2.55
N GLY A 172 1.98 -14.82 3.85
CA GLY A 172 2.79 -15.53 4.83
C GLY A 172 2.53 -17.04 4.82
N GLU A 173 3.47 -17.81 5.37
CA GLU A 173 3.22 -19.19 5.77
C GLU A 173 2.01 -19.26 6.70
N TYR A 174 1.17 -20.28 6.55
CA TYR A 174 -0.02 -20.45 7.38
C TYR A 174 0.34 -20.71 8.84
N VAL A 175 -0.29 -19.97 9.76
CA VAL A 175 -0.15 -20.17 11.21
C VAL A 175 -1.52 -20.52 11.80
N PRO A 176 -1.72 -21.78 12.27
CA PRO A 176 -3.00 -22.22 12.84
C PRO A 176 -3.27 -21.62 14.22
N GLY A 177 -4.55 -21.59 14.62
CA GLY A 177 -4.94 -21.23 15.99
C GLY A 177 -4.75 -19.77 16.39
N ARG A 178 -4.65 -18.86 15.41
CA ARG A 178 -4.57 -17.41 15.67
C ARG A 178 -5.93 -16.85 16.09
N ASN A 179 -5.89 -15.85 16.95
CA ASN A 179 -7.07 -15.12 17.41
C ASN A 179 -7.39 -13.92 16.51
N VAL A 180 -8.58 -13.36 16.67
CA VAL A 180 -8.96 -12.09 16.03
C VAL A 180 -8.03 -10.95 16.49
N SER A 181 -7.71 -10.04 15.58
CA SER A 181 -7.00 -8.80 15.88
C SER A 181 -7.98 -7.64 16.00
N CYS A 182 -7.71 -6.72 16.94
CA CYS A 182 -8.54 -5.53 17.16
C CYS A 182 -7.85 -4.28 16.62
N VAL A 183 -8.53 -3.54 15.74
CA VAL A 183 -8.03 -2.26 15.19
C VAL A 183 -8.72 -1.07 15.87
N PRO A 184 -7.98 -0.02 16.27
CA PRO A 184 -6.52 0.13 16.14
C PRO A 184 -5.70 -0.69 17.13
N ASN A 185 -6.27 -1.14 18.25
CA ASN A 185 -5.57 -1.98 19.23
C ASN A 185 -6.57 -2.72 20.15
N PRO A 186 -6.11 -3.72 20.94
CA PRO A 186 -6.98 -4.47 21.86
C PRO A 186 -7.68 -3.63 22.92
N GLY A 187 -7.09 -2.52 23.36
CA GLY A 187 -7.69 -1.62 24.36
C GLY A 187 -8.81 -0.73 23.79
N ARG A 188 -8.90 -0.60 22.46
CA ARG A 188 -9.92 0.19 21.76
C ARG A 188 -10.25 -0.50 20.43
N CYS A 189 -11.11 -1.51 20.50
CA CYS A 189 -11.50 -2.30 19.34
C CYS A 189 -12.67 -1.64 18.59
N PHE A 190 -12.39 -1.07 17.41
CA PHE A 190 -13.44 -0.61 16.50
C PHE A 190 -13.87 -1.69 15.51
N VAL A 191 -12.90 -2.45 15.01
CA VAL A 191 -13.13 -3.53 14.06
C VAL A 191 -12.30 -4.73 14.48
N GLU A 192 -12.98 -5.88 14.55
CA GLU A 192 -12.35 -7.18 14.68
C GLU A 192 -11.97 -7.71 13.30
N ILE A 193 -10.72 -8.11 13.16
CA ILE A 193 -10.16 -8.69 11.95
C ILE A 193 -9.86 -10.16 12.24
N PRO A 194 -10.60 -11.11 11.65
CA PRO A 194 -10.26 -12.52 11.77
C PRO A 194 -8.94 -12.81 11.04
N PRO A 195 -8.16 -13.81 11.48
CA PRO A 195 -6.97 -14.25 10.76
C PRO A 195 -7.28 -14.59 9.30
N GLY A 196 -6.38 -14.21 8.39
CA GLY A 196 -6.37 -14.68 7.01
C GLY A 196 -5.71 -16.06 6.87
N ASN A 197 -5.23 -16.34 5.65
CA ASN A 197 -4.63 -17.63 5.30
C ASN A 197 -3.10 -17.69 5.51
N GLY A 198 -2.50 -16.62 6.02
CA GLY A 198 -1.07 -16.54 6.28
C GLY A 198 -0.77 -16.50 7.77
N GLY A 199 -0.06 -15.45 8.17
CA GLY A 199 0.34 -15.15 9.54
C GLY A 199 1.82 -15.35 9.83
N GLY A 200 2.53 -16.11 9.00
CA GLY A 200 3.96 -16.39 9.11
C GLY A 200 4.82 -15.45 8.27
N CYS A 201 6.11 -15.79 8.14
CA CYS A 201 6.99 -15.14 7.17
C CYS A 201 6.43 -15.31 5.76
N VAL A 202 6.61 -14.32 4.90
CA VAL A 202 6.30 -14.42 3.46
C VAL A 202 6.85 -15.73 2.87
N ALA A 203 5.97 -16.51 2.24
CA ALA A 203 6.28 -17.86 1.76
C ALA A 203 7.06 -17.86 0.42
N SER A 204 6.84 -16.85 -0.43
CA SER A 204 7.32 -16.83 -1.82
C SER A 204 7.54 -15.42 -2.38
N GLY A 205 8.16 -15.35 -3.55
CA GLY A 205 8.43 -14.12 -4.29
C GLY A 205 9.73 -13.39 -3.91
N PRO A 206 10.01 -12.24 -4.54
CA PRO A 206 11.33 -11.59 -4.52
C PRO A 206 11.78 -11.08 -3.15
N PHE A 207 10.87 -10.90 -2.21
CA PHE A 207 11.15 -10.37 -0.87
C PHE A 207 11.04 -11.43 0.23
N LYS A 208 10.94 -12.72 -0.11
CA LYS A 208 10.90 -13.83 0.86
C LYS A 208 12.05 -13.76 1.88
N ASN A 209 13.26 -13.45 1.41
CA ASN A 209 14.46 -13.38 2.22
C ASN A 209 14.80 -11.95 2.67
N TRP A 210 13.88 -11.00 2.47
CA TRP A 210 14.07 -9.63 2.92
C TRP A 210 14.10 -9.57 4.45
N LYS A 211 15.06 -8.83 4.99
CA LYS A 211 15.22 -8.63 6.43
C LYS A 211 14.75 -7.23 6.81
N MET A 212 13.74 -7.16 7.66
CA MET A 212 13.35 -5.94 8.36
C MET A 212 14.27 -5.74 9.55
N HIS A 213 14.79 -4.54 9.78
CA HIS A 213 15.75 -4.29 10.87
C HIS A 213 15.19 -3.46 12.03
N VAL A 214 14.08 -2.76 11.84
CA VAL A 214 13.44 -1.88 12.84
C VAL A 214 11.98 -2.30 13.09
N GLY A 215 11.34 -1.72 14.10
CA GLY A 215 10.06 -2.13 14.64
C GLY A 215 10.10 -3.54 15.29
N PRO A 216 8.93 -4.13 15.60
CA PRO A 216 7.63 -3.48 15.60
C PRO A 216 7.50 -2.46 16.75
N ILE A 217 6.52 -1.57 16.67
CA ILE A 217 6.14 -0.64 17.74
C ILE A 217 4.73 -0.98 18.23
N SER A 218 3.77 -1.03 17.32
CA SER A 218 2.37 -1.32 17.65
C SER A 218 1.75 -2.34 16.70
N SER A 219 2.50 -3.40 16.37
CA SER A 219 1.97 -4.50 15.55
C SER A 219 0.85 -5.23 16.27
N LEU A 220 -0.17 -5.64 15.51
CA LEU A 220 -1.26 -6.50 16.00
C LEU A 220 -0.92 -7.99 15.93
N ASP A 221 0.21 -8.35 15.32
CA ASP A 221 0.71 -9.72 15.28
C ASP A 221 1.48 -10.05 16.55
N THR A 222 0.80 -10.73 17.49
CA THR A 222 1.34 -11.09 18.81
C THR A 222 2.44 -12.13 18.77
N THR A 223 2.73 -12.73 17.62
CA THR A 223 3.78 -13.75 17.47
C THR A 223 5.14 -13.14 17.09
N VAL A 224 5.18 -11.83 16.85
CA VAL A 224 6.41 -11.10 16.53
C VAL A 224 7.17 -10.78 17.80
N GLN A 225 8.49 -10.98 17.78
CA GLN A 225 9.32 -10.53 18.89
C GLN A 225 9.34 -9.00 19.00
N PRO A 226 9.07 -8.43 20.19
CA PRO A 226 9.17 -6.99 20.41
C PRO A 226 10.55 -6.45 20.05
N ASN A 227 10.61 -5.18 19.62
CA ASN A 227 11.89 -4.52 19.42
C ASN A 227 12.61 -4.37 20.77
N PRO A 228 13.95 -4.58 20.84
CA PRO A 228 14.71 -4.34 22.07
C PRO A 228 14.69 -2.87 22.53
N SER A 229 14.39 -1.93 21.63
CA SER A 229 14.15 -0.53 21.94
C SER A 229 12.65 -0.23 21.92
N PRO A 230 12.06 0.37 22.97
CA PRO A 230 10.62 0.70 23.03
C PRO A 230 10.14 1.63 21.92
N ASP A 231 11.03 2.43 21.33
CA ASP A 231 10.74 3.32 20.19
C ASP A 231 10.77 2.60 18.83
N GLY A 232 11.06 1.29 18.81
CA GLY A 232 11.17 0.51 17.58
C GLY A 232 12.43 0.76 16.76
N LEU A 233 13.38 1.58 17.22
CA LEU A 233 14.57 1.97 16.44
C LEU A 233 15.80 1.11 16.74
N GLY A 234 15.68 0.16 17.67
CA GLY A 234 16.68 -0.86 17.96
C GLY A 234 16.81 -1.87 16.83
N TYR A 235 17.99 -2.52 16.75
CA TYR A 235 18.25 -3.54 15.74
C TYR A 235 17.48 -4.84 16.05
N ASN A 236 16.48 -5.15 15.22
CA ASN A 236 15.59 -6.30 15.36
C ASN A 236 15.40 -7.05 14.02
N PRO A 237 16.43 -7.74 13.50
CA PRO A 237 16.38 -8.39 12.20
C PRO A 237 15.39 -9.56 12.17
N ARG A 238 14.40 -9.50 11.27
CA ARG A 238 13.41 -10.58 11.07
C ARG A 238 12.79 -10.55 9.67
N CYS A 239 12.07 -11.61 9.33
CA CYS A 239 11.36 -11.71 8.04
C CYS A 239 10.16 -10.74 7.97
N ILE A 240 9.71 -10.43 6.76
CA ILE A 240 8.40 -9.83 6.54
C ILE A 240 7.34 -10.91 6.85
N LYS A 241 6.38 -10.59 7.72
CA LYS A 241 5.20 -11.44 7.93
C LYS A 241 3.97 -10.80 7.30
N ARG A 242 3.11 -11.62 6.71
CA ARG A 242 1.84 -11.18 6.09
C ARG A 242 0.72 -12.13 6.44
N ASP A 243 -0.49 -11.57 6.41
CA ASP A 243 -1.72 -12.30 6.59
C ASP A 243 -2.79 -11.64 5.73
N ILE A 244 -2.81 -11.99 4.44
CA ILE A 244 -3.65 -11.30 3.47
C ILE A 244 -5.13 -11.45 3.87
N ASN A 245 -5.79 -10.31 4.07
CA ASN A 245 -7.06 -10.27 4.80
C ASN A 245 -8.24 -9.74 3.97
N THR A 246 -9.18 -10.63 3.67
CA THR A 246 -10.39 -10.31 2.87
C THR A 246 -11.38 -9.43 3.62
N ARG A 247 -11.46 -9.54 4.96
CA ARG A 247 -12.33 -8.66 5.77
C ARG A 247 -11.84 -7.20 5.73
N SER A 248 -10.54 -6.99 5.63
CA SER A 248 -9.96 -5.65 5.52
C SER A 248 -10.05 -5.12 4.10
N SER A 249 -9.85 -5.97 3.08
CA SER A 249 -9.96 -5.55 1.68
C SER A 249 -11.38 -5.19 1.28
N SER A 250 -12.41 -5.71 1.97
CA SER A 250 -13.81 -5.30 1.76
C SER A 250 -14.08 -3.80 2.03
N GLU A 251 -13.18 -3.12 2.74
CA GLU A 251 -13.24 -1.68 3.00
C GLU A 251 -12.66 -0.85 1.85
N THR A 252 -12.08 -1.51 0.84
CA THR A 252 -11.36 -0.90 -0.28
C THR A 252 -11.98 -1.19 -1.65
N THR A 253 -13.26 -1.58 -1.67
CA THR A 253 -14.05 -1.79 -2.89
C THR A 253 -14.17 -0.49 -3.71
N ASP A 254 -14.47 -0.62 -5.00
CA ASP A 254 -14.70 0.53 -5.88
C ASP A 254 -15.78 1.47 -5.32
N ALA A 255 -16.88 0.92 -4.80
CA ALA A 255 -17.96 1.70 -4.21
C ALA A 255 -17.50 2.51 -2.99
N ASN A 256 -16.69 1.93 -2.10
CA ASN A 256 -16.17 2.64 -0.92
C ASN A 256 -15.17 3.74 -1.31
N VAL A 257 -14.29 3.48 -2.28
CA VAL A 257 -13.30 4.46 -2.74
C VAL A 257 -13.97 5.59 -3.54
N ALA A 258 -14.90 5.26 -4.45
CA ALA A 258 -15.67 6.24 -5.20
C ALA A 258 -16.55 7.08 -4.26
N GLY A 259 -17.24 6.44 -3.31
CA GLY A 259 -18.04 7.12 -2.30
C GLY A 259 -17.23 8.05 -1.40
N LEU A 260 -15.98 7.69 -1.07
CA LEU A 260 -15.05 8.59 -0.37
C LEU A 260 -14.75 9.85 -1.20
N ILE A 261 -14.49 9.71 -2.51
CA ILE A 261 -14.16 10.83 -3.40
C ILE A 261 -15.37 11.74 -3.61
N THR A 262 -16.54 11.17 -3.91
CA THR A 262 -17.74 11.93 -4.27
C THR A 262 -18.52 12.44 -3.06
N GLY A 263 -18.45 11.74 -1.92
CA GLY A 263 -19.17 12.08 -0.69
C GLY A 263 -18.45 13.06 0.23
N SER A 264 -17.21 13.47 -0.09
CA SER A 264 -16.42 14.35 0.78
C SER A 264 -16.60 15.82 0.42
N ALA A 265 -17.26 16.58 1.30
CA ALA A 265 -17.56 18.00 1.06
C ALA A 265 -16.34 18.92 0.98
N ASN A 266 -15.23 18.55 1.62
CA ASN A 266 -13.97 19.32 1.62
C ASN A 266 -12.79 18.43 2.01
N ILE A 267 -11.56 18.98 1.94
CA ILE A 267 -10.33 18.23 2.23
C ILE A 267 -10.28 17.67 3.66
N SER A 268 -10.86 18.38 4.63
CA SER A 268 -10.92 17.94 6.03
C SER A 268 -11.86 16.73 6.17
N ALA A 269 -13.04 16.77 5.56
CA ALA A 269 -13.95 15.63 5.53
C ALA A 269 -13.32 14.42 4.82
N PHE A 270 -12.67 14.64 3.67
CA PHE A 270 -12.01 13.59 2.90
C PHE A 270 -10.94 12.86 3.71
N GLN A 271 -9.97 13.59 4.25
CA GLN A 271 -8.87 12.97 4.99
C GLN A 271 -9.34 12.33 6.30
N ASN A 272 -10.37 12.89 6.97
CA ASN A 272 -10.90 12.32 8.20
C ASN A 272 -11.63 11.00 7.91
N THR A 273 -12.46 10.95 6.88
CA THR A 273 -13.15 9.73 6.45
C THR A 273 -12.19 8.70 5.87
N LEU A 274 -11.12 9.11 5.20
CA LEU A 274 -10.11 8.20 4.67
C LEU A 274 -9.39 7.42 5.77
N GLN A 275 -9.06 8.07 6.89
CA GLN A 275 -8.15 7.54 7.91
C GLN A 275 -8.85 6.99 9.16
N ASN A 276 -9.91 7.64 9.64
CA ASN A 276 -10.40 7.39 10.99
C ASN A 276 -11.43 6.26 11.00
N PRO A 277 -11.14 5.13 11.67
CA PRO A 277 -12.09 4.04 11.80
C PRO A 277 -13.24 4.44 12.72
N SER A 278 -14.37 3.78 12.56
CA SER A 278 -15.53 3.83 13.45
C SER A 278 -15.97 2.40 13.77
N PRO A 279 -16.80 2.16 14.80
CA PRO A 279 -17.29 0.82 15.10
C PRO A 279 -17.82 0.12 13.84
N GLY A 280 -17.23 -1.03 13.50
CA GLY A 280 -17.56 -1.83 12.32
C GLY A 280 -16.95 -1.40 10.97
N ILE A 281 -16.26 -0.26 10.89
CA ILE A 281 -15.75 0.32 9.63
C ILE A 281 -14.29 0.74 9.79
N LEU A 282 -13.37 0.14 9.01
CA LEU A 282 -11.94 0.52 9.04
C LEU A 282 -11.66 1.78 8.24
N ARG A 283 -12.42 2.03 7.17
CA ARG A 283 -12.11 3.01 6.11
C ARG A 283 -10.98 2.58 5.19
N VAL A 284 -10.91 3.22 4.03
CA VAL A 284 -10.04 2.83 2.91
C VAL A 284 -8.56 2.77 3.30
N HIS A 285 -8.06 3.73 4.07
CA HIS A 285 -6.63 3.77 4.43
C HIS A 285 -6.24 2.58 5.31
N LEU A 286 -6.92 2.41 6.45
CA LEU A 286 -6.65 1.28 7.35
C LEU A 286 -7.03 -0.05 6.70
N GLY A 287 -8.10 -0.11 5.92
CA GLY A 287 -8.46 -1.30 5.13
C GLY A 287 -7.33 -1.73 4.20
N GLY A 288 -6.70 -0.78 3.51
CA GLY A 288 -5.54 -1.03 2.65
C GLY A 288 -4.33 -1.57 3.41
N HIS A 289 -4.00 -0.97 4.57
CA HIS A 289 -2.90 -1.46 5.43
C HIS A 289 -3.20 -2.86 5.99
N GLN A 290 -4.39 -3.05 6.57
CA GLN A 290 -4.77 -4.29 7.24
C GLN A 290 -5.08 -5.43 6.25
N THR A 291 -5.32 -5.12 4.96
CA THR A 291 -5.33 -6.13 3.90
C THR A 291 -4.02 -6.90 3.81
N ILE A 292 -2.88 -6.28 4.15
CA ILE A 292 -1.56 -6.93 4.13
C ILE A 292 -1.32 -7.77 5.40
N GLY A 293 -1.82 -7.29 6.54
CA GLY A 293 -1.71 -7.99 7.83
C GLY A 293 -0.27 -8.23 8.31
N GLY A 294 -0.11 -9.09 9.31
CA GLY A 294 1.19 -9.51 9.85
C GLY A 294 2.09 -8.37 10.36
N ASP A 295 3.40 -8.63 10.41
CA ASP A 295 4.47 -7.73 10.89
C ASP A 295 4.95 -6.70 9.85
N ALA A 296 4.08 -6.32 8.91
CA ALA A 296 4.37 -5.26 7.94
C ALA A 296 3.13 -4.44 7.59
N GLY A 297 1.94 -5.04 7.65
CA GLY A 297 0.67 -4.36 7.39
C GLY A 297 -0.08 -3.89 8.64
N SER A 298 0.14 -4.53 9.80
CA SER A 298 -0.65 -4.25 11.01
C SER A 298 -0.05 -3.20 11.95
N ASP A 299 1.22 -2.81 11.74
CA ASP A 299 1.92 -1.85 12.59
C ASP A 299 1.79 -0.43 12.04
N PHE A 300 1.07 0.43 12.76
CA PHE A 300 0.75 1.80 12.35
C PHE A 300 1.98 2.71 12.15
N TYR A 301 3.11 2.37 12.77
CA TYR A 301 4.31 3.21 12.70
C TYR A 301 5.22 2.91 11.50
N LYS A 302 4.92 1.89 10.68
CA LYS A 302 5.80 1.46 9.58
C LYS A 302 5.42 2.01 8.21
#